data_AF-A0A2E0CG57-F1
#
_entry.id   AF-A0A2E0CG57-F1
#
_cell.length_a   1.000
_cell.length_b   1.000
_cell.length_c   1.000
_cell.angle_alpha   90.00
_cell.angle_beta   90.00
_cell.angle_gamma   90.00
#
_symmetry.space_group_name_H-M   'P 1'
#
loop_
_entity.id
_entity.type
_entity.pdbx_description
1 polymer ?
#
loop_
_entity_poly.entity_id
_entity_poly.type
_entity_poly.pdbx_seq_one_letter_code
_entity_poly.pdbx_strand_id
1 'polypeptide(L)'
;MCSKSPVIISFQSGAFRADEIKQGNAQTQELTVGVDDNNAIKPLDKFKDSKGDVDLSSANIIVSVGRGISKEENMPLVEELSKSLSAELGSSRPVVDYGWLPHDRQVGSSGQVVTPKLYLAVGISGAIQHQVGMKGSDNIMAINKDPKAPIFEIADYGIVGDLFEIIPKLTELIKNHQS
;
A
#
# COMPACT_ATOMS: atom_id res chain seq x y z
N MET A 1 -9.06 -28.74 37.12
CA MET A 1 -9.20 -29.12 35.69
C MET A 1 -9.61 -27.87 34.92
N CYS A 2 -8.68 -27.16 34.28
CA CYS A 2 -9.02 -26.00 33.44
C CYS A 2 -9.46 -26.49 32.06
N SER A 3 -10.75 -26.33 31.75
CA SER A 3 -11.26 -26.46 30.39
C SER A 3 -10.62 -25.34 29.54
N LYS A 4 -9.72 -25.69 28.62
CA LYS A 4 -9.15 -24.75 27.66
C LYS A 4 -10.24 -24.35 26.67
N SER A 5 -10.90 -23.22 26.90
CA SER A 5 -11.78 -22.62 25.91
C SER A 5 -10.97 -22.17 24.68
N PRO A 6 -11.53 -22.26 23.46
CA PRO A 6 -10.83 -21.76 22.27
C PRO A 6 -10.62 -20.25 22.37
N VAL A 7 -9.42 -19.80 21.97
CA VAL A 7 -9.07 -18.38 21.85
C VAL A 7 -9.04 -18.04 20.37
N ILE A 8 -9.73 -16.97 19.98
CA ILE A 8 -9.68 -16.43 18.63
C ILE A 8 -8.67 -15.28 18.63
N ILE A 9 -7.71 -15.33 17.71
CA ILE A 9 -6.71 -14.29 17.50
C ILE A 9 -6.81 -13.86 16.03
N SER A 10 -6.93 -12.56 15.76
CA SER A 10 -6.89 -12.00 14.42
C SER A 10 -5.56 -11.28 14.19
N PHE A 11 -5.09 -11.30 12.94
CA PHE A 11 -3.88 -10.62 12.51
C PHE A 11 -4.22 -9.70 11.33
N GLN A 12 -3.47 -8.61 11.18
CA GLN A 12 -3.55 -7.77 10.00
C GLN A 12 -2.95 -8.52 8.80
N SER A 13 -3.43 -8.22 7.58
CA SER A 13 -2.75 -8.67 6.36
C SER A 13 -1.27 -8.23 6.40
N GLY A 14 -0.35 -9.12 6.00
CA GLY A 14 1.09 -8.87 6.03
C GLY A 14 1.76 -8.93 7.42
N ALA A 15 1.03 -9.30 8.49
CA ALA A 15 1.63 -9.41 9.83
C ALA A 15 2.74 -10.47 9.96
N PHE A 16 2.80 -11.42 9.02
CA PHE A 16 3.85 -12.43 8.93
C PHE A 16 4.45 -12.44 7.53
N ARG A 17 5.78 -12.48 7.49
CA ARG A 17 6.56 -12.50 6.26
C ARG A 17 6.60 -13.90 5.67
N ALA A 18 6.20 -14.05 4.41
CA ALA A 18 6.16 -15.36 3.75
C ALA A 18 7.56 -15.97 3.54
N ASP A 19 8.60 -15.13 3.46
CA ASP A 19 10.00 -15.52 3.36
C ASP A 19 10.59 -16.05 4.69
N GLU A 20 9.91 -15.84 5.81
CA GLU A 20 10.32 -16.37 7.12
C GLU A 20 9.64 -17.71 7.47
N ILE A 21 8.88 -18.30 6.53
CA ILE A 21 8.17 -19.56 6.76
C ILE A 21 9.19 -20.70 6.93
N LYS A 22 9.15 -21.36 8.09
CA LYS A 22 9.89 -22.60 8.34
C LYS A 22 9.08 -23.80 7.86
N GLN A 23 9.73 -24.74 7.20
CA GLN A 23 9.12 -26.03 6.87
C GLN A 23 8.74 -26.77 8.16
N GLY A 24 7.54 -27.35 8.17
CA GLY A 24 7.02 -28.17 9.26
C GLY A 24 6.05 -29.21 8.74
N ASN A 25 5.70 -30.16 9.60
CA ASN A 25 4.70 -31.19 9.30
C ASN A 25 3.40 -30.85 10.02
N ALA A 26 2.26 -30.94 9.32
CA ALA A 26 0.93 -30.76 9.90
C ALA A 26 0.07 -32.00 9.60
N GLN A 27 -0.74 -32.42 10.57
CA GLN A 27 -1.78 -33.43 10.32
C GLN A 27 -2.96 -32.75 9.65
N THR A 28 -3.41 -33.27 8.51
CA THR A 28 -4.62 -32.81 7.84
C THR A 28 -5.81 -33.63 8.35
N GLN A 29 -6.90 -32.95 8.67
CA GLN A 29 -8.17 -33.59 9.01
C GLN A 29 -9.24 -33.09 8.04
N GLU A 30 -9.88 -34.01 7.32
CA GLU A 30 -11.06 -33.67 6.54
C GLU A 30 -12.25 -33.48 7.48
N LEU A 31 -12.90 -32.32 7.38
CA LEU A 31 -14.10 -32.01 8.14
C LEU A 31 -15.25 -31.79 7.15
N THR A 32 -16.24 -32.68 7.18
CA THR A 32 -17.49 -32.47 6.45
C THR A 32 -18.40 -31.55 7.28
N VAL A 33 -18.61 -30.33 6.80
CA VAL A 33 -19.52 -29.37 7.43
C VAL A 33 -20.83 -29.36 6.65
N GLY A 34 -21.94 -29.69 7.32
CA GLY A 34 -23.26 -29.49 6.76
C GLY A 34 -23.62 -28.01 6.85
N VAL A 35 -23.74 -27.33 5.71
CA VAL A 35 -24.22 -25.95 5.64
C VAL A 35 -25.71 -25.99 5.32
N ASP A 36 -26.54 -25.40 6.16
CA ASP A 36 -27.96 -25.19 5.89
C ASP A 36 -28.13 -23.88 5.08
N ASP A 37 -28.72 -23.99 3.89
CA ASP A 37 -28.89 -22.88 2.94
C ASP A 37 -29.91 -21.83 3.41
N ASN A 38 -30.62 -22.07 4.52
CA ASN A 38 -31.66 -21.18 5.04
C ASN A 38 -31.16 -19.78 5.45
N ASN A 39 -29.84 -19.60 5.67
CA ASN A 39 -29.21 -18.32 6.03
C ASN A 39 -28.01 -17.94 5.13
N ALA A 40 -27.89 -18.57 3.95
CA ALA A 40 -26.76 -18.32 3.06
C ALA A 40 -26.89 -16.96 2.35
N ILE A 41 -25.84 -16.13 2.42
CA ILE A 41 -25.67 -14.98 1.53
C ILE A 41 -25.50 -15.54 0.11
N LYS A 42 -26.50 -15.36 -0.73
CA LYS A 42 -26.39 -15.72 -2.15
C LYS A 42 -25.44 -14.73 -2.82
N PRO A 43 -24.27 -15.17 -3.32
CA PRO A 43 -23.41 -14.28 -4.06
C PRO A 43 -24.20 -13.81 -5.28
N LEU A 44 -24.41 -12.50 -5.40
CA LEU A 44 -24.78 -11.92 -6.69
C LEU A 44 -23.60 -12.13 -7.65
N ASP A 45 -23.86 -11.99 -8.95
CA ASP A 45 -22.79 -11.97 -9.94
C ASP A 45 -21.66 -11.06 -9.47
N LYS A 46 -20.42 -11.55 -9.55
CA LYS A 46 -19.25 -10.78 -9.15
C LYS A 46 -19.23 -9.50 -9.97
N PHE A 47 -19.74 -8.42 -9.39
CA PHE A 47 -19.64 -7.10 -9.95
C PHE A 47 -18.16 -6.72 -9.86
N LYS A 48 -17.43 -6.92 -10.95
CA LYS A 48 -16.17 -6.20 -11.14
C LYS A 48 -16.58 -4.76 -11.32
N ASP A 49 -16.45 -3.98 -10.26
CA ASP A 49 -16.72 -2.56 -10.37
C ASP A 49 -15.87 -1.96 -11.48
N SER A 50 -16.50 -1.01 -12.15
CA SER A 50 -16.24 -0.66 -13.54
C SER A 50 -14.88 0.02 -13.73
N LYS A 51 -13.79 -0.68 -14.09
CA LYS A 51 -12.52 -0.10 -14.60
C LYS A 51 -11.88 1.04 -13.78
N GLY A 52 -12.38 1.35 -12.59
CA GLY A 52 -12.13 2.63 -11.90
C GLY A 52 -11.92 2.52 -10.40
N ASP A 53 -12.16 1.35 -9.80
CA ASP A 53 -11.68 1.04 -8.46
C ASP A 53 -10.37 0.29 -8.57
N VAL A 54 -9.27 0.95 -8.21
CA VAL A 54 -7.97 0.31 -8.14
C VAL A 54 -7.76 -0.28 -6.76
N ASP A 55 -7.59 -1.60 -6.72
CA ASP A 55 -7.24 -2.33 -5.52
C ASP A 55 -5.73 -2.24 -5.25
N LEU A 56 -5.34 -1.25 -4.45
CA LEU A 56 -3.96 -1.04 -4.04
C LEU A 56 -3.46 -2.14 -3.09
N SER A 57 -4.35 -2.88 -2.44
CA SER A 57 -3.96 -3.93 -1.49
C SER A 57 -3.27 -5.12 -2.17
N SER A 58 -3.54 -5.32 -3.46
CA SER A 58 -2.94 -6.36 -4.29
C SER A 58 -1.62 -5.95 -4.97
N ALA A 59 -1.24 -4.67 -4.87
CA ALA A 59 -0.10 -4.13 -5.60
C ALA A 59 1.24 -4.55 -4.98
N ASN A 60 2.19 -4.99 -5.82
CA ASN A 60 3.55 -5.32 -5.38
C ASN A 60 4.40 -4.08 -5.10
N ILE A 61 4.20 -3.02 -5.88
CA ILE A 61 4.92 -1.75 -5.76
C ILE A 61 3.88 -0.64 -5.81
N ILE A 62 3.96 0.29 -4.86
CA ILE A 62 3.10 1.47 -4.80
C ILE A 62 3.96 2.72 -4.80
N VAL A 63 3.70 3.63 -5.73
CA VAL A 63 4.23 4.99 -5.71
C VAL A 63 3.14 5.89 -5.19
N SER A 64 3.33 6.46 -3.99
CA SER A 64 2.32 7.23 -3.29
C SER A 64 2.69 8.71 -3.25
N VAL A 65 1.78 9.58 -3.69
CA VAL A 65 2.02 11.03 -3.74
C VAL A 65 1.36 11.77 -2.58
N GLY A 66 2.11 12.72 -2.03
CA GLY A 66 1.68 13.59 -0.94
C GLY A 66 1.41 15.03 -1.35
N ARG A 67 1.00 15.83 -0.38
CA ARG A 67 0.87 17.30 -0.51
C ARG A 67 2.12 17.97 -1.06
N GLY A 68 3.31 17.38 -0.89
CA GLY A 68 4.57 17.90 -1.40
C GLY A 68 4.58 18.16 -2.92
N ILE A 69 3.77 17.43 -3.71
CA ILE A 69 3.65 17.64 -5.17
C ILE A 69 3.13 19.04 -5.54
N SER A 70 2.55 19.74 -4.55
CA SER A 70 2.17 21.15 -4.56
C SER A 70 1.03 21.55 -5.51
N LYS A 71 1.00 21.06 -6.74
CA LYS A 71 -0.05 21.38 -7.72
C LYS A 71 -0.42 20.17 -8.58
N GLU A 72 -1.62 20.18 -9.15
CA GLU A 72 -2.14 19.11 -10.01
C GLU A 72 -1.31 18.92 -11.28
N GLU A 73 -0.78 20.01 -11.86
CA GLU A 73 0.00 19.97 -13.10
C GLU A 73 1.31 19.17 -12.95
N ASN A 74 1.72 18.88 -11.72
CA ASN A 74 2.89 18.09 -11.41
C ASN A 74 2.61 16.59 -11.26
N MET A 75 1.33 16.18 -11.20
CA MET A 75 0.93 14.77 -11.13
C MET A 75 1.55 13.90 -12.23
N PRO A 76 1.69 14.36 -13.50
CA PRO A 76 2.34 13.58 -14.55
C PRO A 76 3.75 13.10 -14.20
N LEU A 77 4.50 13.82 -13.36
CA LEU A 77 5.84 13.41 -12.91
C LEU A 77 5.79 12.09 -12.12
N VAL A 78 4.81 11.97 -11.22
CA VAL A 78 4.66 10.78 -10.38
C VAL A 78 4.01 9.65 -11.18
N GLU A 79 3.06 9.97 -12.06
CA GLU A 79 2.46 8.98 -12.97
C GLU A 79 3.51 8.32 -13.88
N GLU A 80 4.44 9.10 -14.42
CA GLU A 80 5.52 8.59 -15.26
C GLU A 80 6.47 7.68 -14.49
N LEU A 81 6.82 8.06 -13.25
CA LEU A 81 7.61 7.21 -12.36
C LEU A 81 6.88 5.90 -12.05
N SER A 82 5.59 5.98 -11.71
CA SER A 82 4.75 4.81 -11.42
C SER A 82 4.71 3.85 -12.60
N LYS A 83 4.50 4.37 -13.82
CA LYS A 83 4.52 3.58 -15.06
C LYS A 83 5.87 2.91 -15.29
N SER A 84 6.96 3.64 -15.08
CA SER A 84 8.33 3.11 -15.26
C SER A 84 8.64 1.99 -14.27
N LEU A 85 8.06 2.02 -13.07
CA LEU A 85 8.21 0.96 -12.07
C LEU A 85 7.19 -0.18 -12.20
N SER A 86 6.26 -0.11 -13.17
CA SER A 86 5.07 -0.98 -13.20
C SER A 86 4.34 -1.01 -11.85
N ALA A 87 4.30 0.15 -11.18
CA ALA A 87 3.73 0.33 -9.86
C ALA A 87 2.32 0.91 -9.96
N GLU A 88 1.51 0.63 -8.95
CA GLU A 88 0.24 1.31 -8.76
C GLU A 88 0.46 2.69 -8.13
N LEU A 89 -0.28 3.68 -8.64
CA LEU A 89 -0.27 5.02 -8.09
C LEU A 89 -1.16 5.05 -6.84
N GLY A 90 -0.65 5.56 -5.73
CA GLY A 90 -1.40 5.81 -4.51
C GLY A 90 -1.30 7.29 -4.10
N SER A 91 -2.02 7.67 -3.05
CA SER A 91 -2.00 9.05 -2.57
C SER A 91 -2.24 9.16 -1.07
N SER A 92 -1.77 10.27 -0.51
CA SER A 92 -2.21 10.72 0.82
C SER A 92 -3.53 11.48 0.71
N ARG A 93 -4.31 11.50 1.80
CA ARG A 93 -5.60 12.21 1.88
C ARG A 93 -5.60 13.65 1.31
N PRO A 94 -4.62 14.53 1.58
CA PRO A 94 -4.61 15.87 0.98
C PRO A 94 -4.75 15.88 -0.56
N VAL A 95 -4.18 14.91 -1.27
CA VAL A 95 -4.25 14.84 -2.74
C VAL A 95 -5.67 14.50 -3.21
N VAL A 96 -6.37 13.65 -2.46
CA VAL A 96 -7.77 13.31 -2.70
C VAL A 96 -8.70 14.47 -2.32
N ASP A 97 -8.44 15.12 -1.18
CA ASP A 97 -9.19 16.30 -0.75
C ASP A 97 -9.07 17.46 -1.77
N TYR A 98 -7.96 17.55 -2.51
CA TYR A 98 -7.79 18.49 -3.63
C TYR A 98 -8.45 18.03 -4.94
N GLY A 99 -8.92 16.78 -5.02
CA GLY A 99 -9.56 16.22 -6.20
C GLY A 99 -8.60 15.74 -7.29
N TRP A 100 -7.29 15.66 -7.01
CA TRP A 100 -6.29 15.27 -8.03
C TRP A 100 -6.25 13.76 -8.27
N LEU A 101 -6.64 12.97 -7.27
CA LEU A 101 -6.82 11.54 -7.41
C LEU A 101 -8.12 11.09 -6.75
N PRO A 102 -8.76 10.03 -7.27
CA PRO A 102 -9.96 9.46 -6.68
C PRO A 102 -9.69 8.83 -5.30
N HIS A 103 -10.75 8.64 -4.53
CA HIS A 103 -10.67 8.17 -3.13
C HIS A 103 -10.14 6.73 -3.01
N ASP A 104 -10.37 5.88 -4.00
CA ASP A 104 -9.81 4.53 -4.08
C ASP A 104 -8.27 4.54 -4.06
N ARG A 105 -7.63 5.61 -4.55
CA ARG A 105 -6.17 5.76 -4.51
C ARG A 105 -5.63 6.18 -3.14
N GLN A 106 -6.49 6.51 -2.18
CA GLN A 106 -6.09 6.99 -0.86
C GLN A 106 -5.48 5.87 -0.01
N VAL A 107 -4.32 6.12 0.59
CA VAL A 107 -3.69 5.23 1.58
C VAL A 107 -3.72 5.88 2.97
N GLY A 108 -4.14 5.10 3.98
CA GLY A 108 -4.19 5.53 5.38
C GLY A 108 -5.36 4.95 6.15
N SER A 109 -5.56 5.39 7.39
CA SER A 109 -6.62 4.91 8.30
C SER A 109 -8.05 5.16 7.80
N SER A 110 -8.23 6.14 6.90
CA SER A 110 -9.50 6.43 6.23
C SER A 110 -9.52 6.00 4.76
N GLY A 111 -8.46 5.34 4.27
CA GLY A 111 -8.32 4.86 2.90
C GLY A 111 -8.02 3.37 2.88
N GLN A 112 -7.31 2.91 1.85
CA GLN A 112 -6.83 1.56 1.76
C GLN A 112 -5.62 1.33 2.69
N VAL A 113 -5.56 0.12 3.24
CA VAL A 113 -4.42 -0.39 3.99
C VAL A 113 -3.69 -1.37 3.08
N VAL A 114 -2.40 -1.14 2.86
CA VAL A 114 -1.59 -1.83 1.87
C VAL A 114 -0.31 -2.40 2.48
N THR A 115 0.16 -3.50 1.90
CA THR A 115 1.41 -4.17 2.30
C THR A 115 2.22 -4.57 1.07
N PRO A 116 2.62 -3.62 0.21
CA PRO A 116 3.45 -3.91 -0.95
C PRO A 116 4.87 -4.31 -0.55
N LYS A 117 5.61 -4.89 -1.50
CA LYS A 117 7.04 -5.15 -1.35
C LYS A 117 7.86 -3.86 -1.32
N LEU A 118 7.40 -2.84 -2.05
CA LEU A 118 8.00 -1.51 -2.07
C LEU A 118 6.90 -0.43 -2.02
N TYR A 119 7.01 0.45 -1.03
CA TYR A 119 6.21 1.65 -0.90
C TYR A 119 7.09 2.89 -1.07
N LEU A 120 6.90 3.64 -2.15
CA LEU A 120 7.62 4.88 -2.40
C LEU A 120 6.75 6.09 -2.04
N ALA A 121 7.07 6.74 -0.93
CA ALA A 121 6.41 7.94 -0.45
C ALA A 121 7.04 9.22 -1.04
N VAL A 122 6.34 9.87 -1.97
CA VAL A 122 6.81 11.08 -2.67
C VAL A 122 6.13 12.31 -2.08
N GLY A 123 6.88 13.14 -1.35
CA GLY A 123 6.36 14.39 -0.80
C GLY A 123 5.30 14.20 0.30
N ILE A 124 5.34 13.08 1.01
CA ILE A 124 4.42 12.73 2.11
C ILE A 124 5.07 13.07 3.44
N SER A 125 4.35 13.75 4.33
CA SER A 125 4.87 14.10 5.66
C SER A 125 4.92 12.91 6.62
N GLY A 126 4.06 11.91 6.43
CA GLY A 126 3.98 10.73 7.31
C GLY A 126 3.14 10.95 8.56
N ALA A 127 2.00 11.64 8.45
CA ALA A 127 1.05 11.69 9.57
C ALA A 127 0.63 10.26 9.98
N ILE A 128 0.38 10.04 11.28
CA ILE A 128 0.04 8.72 11.83
C ILE A 128 -1.09 8.04 11.05
N GLN A 129 -2.09 8.82 10.64
CA GLN A 129 -3.21 8.33 9.83
C GLN A 129 -2.74 7.71 8.51
N HIS A 130 -1.75 8.30 7.84
CA HIS A 130 -1.20 7.73 6.61
C HIS A 130 -0.33 6.51 6.91
N GLN A 131 0.55 6.60 7.92
CA GLN A 131 1.46 5.52 8.31
C GLN A 131 0.70 4.22 8.64
N VAL A 132 -0.44 4.30 9.33
CA VAL A 132 -1.29 3.14 9.65
C VAL A 132 -1.65 2.33 8.39
N GLY A 133 -1.82 3.00 7.25
CA GLY A 133 -2.18 2.36 5.99
C GLY A 133 -1.02 1.73 5.22
N MET A 134 0.24 1.98 5.58
CA MET A 134 1.40 1.54 4.78
C MET A 134 2.61 1.04 5.58
N LYS A 135 2.59 1.15 6.91
CA LYS A 135 3.68 0.70 7.79
C LYS A 135 3.98 -0.81 7.72
N GLY A 136 3.07 -1.59 7.13
CA GLY A 136 3.25 -3.04 6.91
C GLY A 136 3.89 -3.38 5.57
N SER A 137 4.41 -2.38 4.84
CA SER A 137 5.15 -2.62 3.59
C SER A 137 6.52 -3.24 3.91
N ASP A 138 7.03 -4.12 3.04
CA ASP A 138 8.32 -4.77 3.27
C ASP A 138 9.49 -3.79 3.19
N ASN A 139 9.41 -2.81 2.28
CA ASN A 139 10.38 -1.73 2.12
C ASN A 139 9.66 -0.39 1.91
N ILE A 140 10.05 0.61 2.69
CA ILE A 140 9.52 1.96 2.65
C ILE A 140 10.65 2.90 2.21
N MET A 141 10.47 3.54 1.05
CA MET A 141 11.34 4.59 0.56
C MET A 141 10.62 5.94 0.63
N ALA A 142 11.27 6.99 1.13
CA ALA A 142 10.68 8.31 1.26
C ALA A 142 11.54 9.39 0.58
N ILE A 143 10.88 10.27 -0.19
CA ILE A 143 11.47 11.47 -0.79
C ILE A 143 10.75 12.68 -0.21
N ASN A 144 11.45 13.51 0.55
CA ASN A 144 10.87 14.72 1.12
C ASN A 144 11.92 15.83 1.25
N LYS A 145 11.52 17.08 1.04
CA LYS A 145 12.42 18.24 1.24
C LYS A 145 12.70 18.54 2.71
N ASP A 146 11.78 18.16 3.61
CA ASP A 146 11.90 18.42 5.04
C ASP A 146 12.60 17.23 5.74
N PRO A 147 13.87 17.36 6.18
CA PRO A 147 14.59 16.29 6.88
C PRO A 147 13.94 15.87 8.20
N LYS A 148 13.00 16.66 8.73
CA LYS A 148 12.28 16.37 9.99
C LYS A 148 10.90 15.75 9.75
N ALA A 149 10.57 15.37 8.51
CA ALA A 149 9.29 14.76 8.21
C ALA A 149 9.14 13.41 8.94
N PRO A 150 8.03 13.17 9.68
CA PRO A 150 7.78 11.92 10.39
C PRO A 150 7.81 10.65 9.53
N ILE A 151 7.65 10.77 8.21
CA ILE A 151 7.80 9.62 7.29
C ILE A 151 9.17 8.96 7.40
N PHE A 152 10.22 9.72 7.72
CA PHE A 152 11.58 9.18 7.85
C PHE A 152 11.77 8.31 9.10
N GLU A 153 10.88 8.37 10.08
CA GLU A 153 10.95 7.51 11.27
C GLU A 153 10.63 6.03 10.95
N ILE A 154 9.87 5.80 9.86
CA ILE A 154 9.45 4.46 9.42
C ILE A 154 10.02 4.08 8.06
N ALA A 155 10.80 4.95 7.41
CA ALA A 155 11.38 4.69 6.11
C ALA A 155 12.67 3.90 6.24
N ASP A 156 12.79 2.82 5.48
CA ASP A 156 14.04 2.07 5.33
C ASP A 156 15.07 2.87 4.53
N TYR A 157 14.60 3.65 3.56
CA TYR A 157 15.42 4.53 2.72
C TYR A 157 14.83 5.94 2.67
N GLY A 158 15.63 6.95 3.00
CA GLY A 158 15.20 8.35 2.98
C GLY A 158 16.08 9.22 2.09
N ILE A 159 15.46 10.01 1.21
CA ILE A 159 16.12 11.03 0.40
C ILE A 159 15.58 12.40 0.82
N VAL A 160 16.49 13.24 1.34
CA VAL A 160 16.18 14.63 1.65
C VAL A 160 16.51 15.50 0.45
N GLY A 161 15.49 16.08 -0.19
CA GLY A 161 15.70 16.97 -1.33
C GLY A 161 14.42 17.32 -2.08
N ASP A 162 14.58 18.06 -3.17
CA ASP A 162 13.46 18.47 -4.01
C ASP A 162 12.99 17.30 -4.89
N LEU A 163 11.70 16.95 -4.76
CA LEU A 163 11.08 15.92 -5.59
C LEU A 163 11.11 16.29 -7.07
N PHE A 164 11.07 17.57 -7.44
CA PHE A 164 11.08 18.00 -8.84
C PHE A 164 12.42 17.75 -9.53
N GLU A 165 13.50 17.66 -8.76
CA GLU A 165 14.82 17.31 -9.26
C GLU A 165 15.09 15.81 -9.18
N ILE A 166 14.63 15.17 -8.12
CA ILE A 166 14.91 13.75 -7.83
C ILE A 166 14.07 12.83 -8.72
N ILE A 167 12.77 13.08 -8.85
CA ILE A 167 11.84 12.18 -9.54
C ILE A 167 12.21 12.01 -11.01
N PRO A 168 12.48 13.06 -11.81
CA PRO A 168 12.87 12.89 -13.21
C PRO A 168 14.15 12.07 -13.39
N LYS A 169 15.18 12.35 -12.57
CA LYS A 169 16.45 11.61 -12.60
C LYS A 169 16.26 10.14 -12.23
N LEU A 170 15.44 9.87 -11.22
CA LEU A 170 15.12 8.51 -10.81
C LEU A 170 14.39 7.76 -11.93
N THR A 171 13.38 8.38 -12.54
CA THR A 171 12.63 7.83 -13.68
C THR A 171 13.56 7.48 -14.85
N GLU A 172 14.48 8.38 -15.22
CA GLU A 172 15.45 8.14 -16.29
C GLU A 172 16.37 6.95 -15.98
N LEU A 173 16.92 6.90 -14.76
CA LEU A 173 17.78 5.80 -14.32
C LEU A 173 17.06 4.45 -14.36
N ILE A 174 15.79 4.40 -13.95
CA ILE A 174 14.96 3.18 -13.98
C ILE A 174 14.75 2.71 -15.42
N LYS A 175 14.38 3.61 -16.34
CA LYS A 175 14.18 3.27 -17.75
C LYS A 175 15.46 2.71 -18.39
N ASN A 176 16.61 3.29 -18.05
CA ASN A 176 17.91 2.85 -18.55
C ASN A 176 18.35 1.48 -17.99
N HIS A 177 17.97 1.13 -16.76
CA HIS A 177 18.30 -0.18 -16.17
C HIS A 177 17.34 -1.31 -16.56
N GLN A 178 16.18 -0.96 -17.13
CA GLN A 178 15.20 -1.92 -17.66
C GLN A 178 15.40 -2.23 -19.15
N SER A 179 16.31 -1.51 -19.81
CA SER A 179 16.73 -1.71 -21.22
C SER A 179 17.92 -2.66 -21.28
#